data_AF-A0A0P8C1Y7-F1
#
_entry.id   AF-A0A0P8C1Y7-F1
#
_cell.length_a   1.000
_cell.length_b   1.000
_cell.length_c   1.000
_cell.angle_alpha   90.00
_cell.angle_beta   90.00
_cell.angle_gamma   90.00
#
_symmetry.space_group_name_H-M   'P 1'
#
loop_
_entity.id
_entity.type
_entity.pdbx_description
1 polymer ?
#
loop_
_entity_poly.entity_id
_entity_poly.type
_entity_poly.pdbx_seq_one_letter_code
_entity_poly.pdbx_strand_id
1 'polypeptide(L)'
;MKRFFILVFALFQIQLEAQVVSKDGKVEYSKVFEETDDFGSDYLEKIEQSLPPVKETELRLQMLWDLGYYYHTRNLRKSLSVINQGLEEARMAESELWEGRMQVAQGAIMLRMEQLDQAEEVLQSALEKLPESETWLLLTNL
;
A
#
# COMPACT_ATOMS: atom_id res chain seq x y z
N MET A 1 41.83 34.04 -27.83
CA MET A 1 41.97 32.90 -26.88
C MET A 1 41.89 33.51 -25.49
N LYS A 2 40.98 33.16 -24.57
CA LYS A 2 40.51 31.84 -24.13
C LYS A 2 39.05 31.96 -23.68
N ARG A 3 38.28 30.93 -24.01
CA ARG A 3 36.87 30.73 -23.67
C ARG A 3 36.74 30.68 -22.14
N PHE A 4 35.95 31.56 -21.53
CA PHE A 4 35.51 31.38 -20.15
C PHE A 4 34.41 30.31 -20.18
N PHE A 5 34.84 29.05 -20.06
CA PHE A 5 33.97 27.89 -19.95
C PHE A 5 33.44 27.81 -18.51
N ILE A 6 32.12 28.01 -18.38
CA ILE A 6 31.17 27.22 -17.56
C ILE A 6 31.64 26.77 -16.17
N LEU A 7 30.89 27.18 -15.15
CA LEU A 7 30.31 26.29 -14.13
C LEU A 7 29.23 27.06 -13.37
N VAL A 8 28.07 27.24 -14.01
CA VAL A 8 26.82 27.49 -13.28
C VAL A 8 26.47 26.16 -12.65
N PHE A 9 26.86 25.97 -11.40
CA PHE A 9 26.44 24.85 -10.57
C PHE A 9 24.93 25.01 -10.37
N ALA A 10 24.13 24.35 -11.22
CA ALA A 10 22.73 24.16 -10.95
C ALA A 10 22.66 23.35 -9.64
N LEU A 11 22.33 24.03 -8.55
CA LEU A 11 21.83 23.42 -7.33
C LEU A 11 20.53 22.70 -7.69
N PHE A 12 20.63 21.53 -8.32
CA PHE A 12 19.60 20.52 -8.24
C PHE A 12 19.54 20.17 -6.76
N GLN A 13 18.68 20.87 -6.04
CA GLN A 13 18.21 20.43 -4.74
C GLN A 13 17.63 19.05 -5.00
N ILE A 14 18.38 18.00 -4.65
CA ILE A 14 17.81 16.67 -4.52
C ILE A 14 16.84 16.82 -3.36
N GLN A 15 15.59 17.18 -3.66
CA GLN A 15 14.52 17.09 -2.68
C GLN A 15 14.37 15.60 -2.45
N LEU A 16 14.98 15.11 -1.36
CA LEU A 16 14.58 13.86 -0.75
C LEU A 16 13.13 14.08 -0.31
N GLU A 17 12.19 13.83 -1.21
CA GLU A 17 10.78 13.82 -0.87
C GLU A 17 10.58 12.66 0.09
N ALA A 18 10.15 12.98 1.31
CA ALA A 18 9.86 11.93 2.28
C ALA A 18 8.58 11.23 1.84
N GLN A 19 8.62 9.89 1.75
CA GLN A 19 7.48 9.03 1.40
C GLN A 19 6.20 9.34 2.20
N VAL A 20 6.39 9.73 3.46
CA VAL A 20 5.32 10.16 4.36
C VAL A 20 5.70 11.48 4.98
N VAL A 21 4.87 12.49 4.79
CA VAL A 21 5.04 13.82 5.37
C VAL A 21 3.91 14.10 6.33
N SER A 22 4.22 14.48 7.57
CA SER A 22 3.22 15.06 8.47
C SER A 22 3.35 16.58 8.46
N LYS A 23 2.34 17.26 7.96
CA LYS A 23 2.28 18.72 7.91
C LYS A 23 0.96 19.22 8.46
N ASP A 24 1.03 20.11 9.44
CA ASP A 24 -0.14 20.74 10.07
C ASP A 24 -1.19 19.72 10.60
N GLY A 25 -0.72 18.55 11.06
CA GLY A 25 -1.58 17.47 11.56
C GLY A 25 -2.25 16.63 10.47
N LYS A 26 -1.98 16.89 9.19
CA LYS A 26 -2.33 16.02 8.07
C LYS A 26 -1.14 15.12 7.72
N VAL A 27 -1.44 13.90 7.31
CA VAL A 27 -0.45 12.97 6.76
C VAL A 27 -0.63 12.98 5.25
N GLU A 28 0.45 13.20 4.54
CA GLU A 28 0.55 13.03 3.09
C GLU A 28 1.39 11.78 2.86
N TYR A 29 0.89 10.87 2.03
CA TYR A 29 1.54 9.62 1.68
C TYR A 29 1.69 9.56 0.17
N SER A 30 2.93 9.43 -0.28
CA SER A 30 3.19 9.13 -1.68
C SER A 30 3.11 7.62 -1.88
N LYS A 31 2.54 7.12 -2.98
CA LYS A 31 2.51 5.69 -3.29
C LYS A 31 3.73 5.27 -4.11
N VAL A 32 4.38 4.19 -3.70
CA VAL A 32 5.53 3.65 -4.44
C VAL A 32 5.06 3.02 -5.76
N PHE A 33 5.85 3.18 -6.81
CA PHE A 33 5.61 2.77 -8.21
C PHE A 33 4.48 3.52 -8.93
N GLU A 34 3.89 4.52 -8.29
CA GLU A 34 2.94 5.45 -8.90
C GLU A 34 3.43 6.89 -8.79
N GLU A 35 3.80 7.32 -7.58
CA GLU A 35 4.19 8.70 -7.28
C GLU A 35 5.68 8.83 -6.95
N THR A 36 6.33 7.74 -6.54
CA THR A 36 7.75 7.71 -6.20
C THR A 36 8.36 6.32 -6.42
N ASP A 37 9.67 6.29 -6.72
CA ASP A 37 10.47 5.07 -6.84
C ASP A 37 11.29 4.77 -5.56
N ASP A 38 11.05 5.49 -4.46
CA ASP A 38 11.77 5.32 -3.18
C ASP A 38 11.32 4.07 -2.39
N PHE A 39 11.57 2.88 -2.96
CA PHE A 39 11.34 1.59 -2.30
C PHE A 39 12.55 1.14 -1.47
N GLY A 40 12.94 1.96 -0.51
CA GLY A 40 14.07 1.70 0.39
C GLY A 40 13.85 0.51 1.33
N SER A 41 14.91 0.09 2.03
CA SER A 41 14.83 -0.96 3.05
C SER A 41 13.90 -0.58 4.21
N ASP A 42 13.78 0.72 4.50
CA ASP A 42 13.00 1.32 5.59
C ASP A 42 11.58 1.72 5.17
N TYR A 43 11.19 1.53 3.90
CA TYR A 43 9.91 1.99 3.37
C TYR A 43 8.69 1.47 4.17
N LEU A 44 8.65 0.16 4.45
CA LEU A 44 7.54 -0.44 5.20
C LEU A 44 7.52 0.03 6.66
N GLU A 45 8.69 0.29 7.24
CA GLU A 45 8.81 0.82 8.59
C GLU A 45 8.27 2.26 8.65
N LYS A 46 8.56 3.10 7.65
CA LYS A 46 8.02 4.46 7.55
C LYS A 46 6.49 4.47 7.46
N ILE A 47 5.90 3.60 6.63
CA ILE A 47 4.44 3.48 6.56
C ILE A 47 3.86 3.03 7.90
N GLU A 48 4.43 1.97 8.49
CA GLU A 48 3.94 1.43 9.75
C GLU A 48 3.99 2.45 10.90
N GLN A 49 5.08 3.24 11.00
CA GLN A 49 5.23 4.28 12.02
C GLN A 49 4.33 5.49 11.81
N SER A 50 3.95 5.77 10.56
CA SER A 50 3.10 6.91 10.21
C SER A 50 1.61 6.60 10.22
N LEU A 51 1.23 5.32 10.24
CA LEU A 51 -0.17 4.88 10.22
C LEU A 51 -0.99 5.34 11.44
N PRO A 52 -0.49 5.28 12.70
CA PRO A 52 -1.29 5.62 13.89
C PRO A 52 -1.95 7.01 13.90
N PRO A 53 -1.29 8.11 13.47
CA PRO A 53 -1.92 9.43 13.43
C PRO A 53 -2.88 9.65 12.25
N VAL A 54 -2.95 8.75 11.27
CA VAL A 54 -3.82 8.92 10.08
C VAL A 54 -5.28 8.70 10.48
N LYS A 55 -6.08 9.77 10.35
CA LYS A 55 -7.52 9.77 10.66
C LYS A 55 -8.41 9.71 9.42
N GLU A 56 -7.86 10.05 8.26
CA GLU A 56 -8.60 9.98 7.00
C GLU A 56 -8.73 8.52 6.56
N THR A 57 -9.97 8.03 6.52
CA THR A 57 -10.26 6.62 6.26
C THR A 57 -9.69 6.12 4.94
N GLU A 58 -9.89 6.86 3.85
CA GLU A 58 -9.42 6.47 2.52
C GLU A 58 -7.91 6.30 2.49
N LEU A 59 -7.19 7.33 2.96
CA LEU A 59 -5.73 7.32 3.06
C LEU A 59 -5.23 6.16 3.94
N ARG A 60 -5.90 5.93 5.07
CA ARG A 60 -5.54 4.88 6.01
C ARG A 60 -5.70 3.48 5.39
N LEU A 61 -6.80 3.25 4.69
CA LEU A 61 -7.07 1.99 3.99
C LEU A 61 -6.07 1.77 2.85
N GLN A 62 -5.71 2.83 2.12
CA GLN A 62 -4.66 2.79 1.11
C GLN A 62 -3.28 2.46 1.70
N MET A 63 -2.91 3.06 2.83
CA MET A 63 -1.65 2.76 3.50
C MET A 63 -1.61 1.33 4.05
N LEU A 64 -2.72 0.82 4.59
CA LEU A 64 -2.84 -0.57 5.04
C LEU A 64 -2.75 -1.55 3.86
N TRP A 65 -3.38 -1.21 2.74
CA TRP A 65 -3.30 -1.97 1.51
C TRP A 65 -1.85 -2.11 1.04
N ASP A 66 -1.15 -0.99 0.87
CA ASP A 66 0.24 -0.98 0.41
C ASP A 66 1.15 -1.71 1.42
N LEU A 67 1.00 -1.45 2.72
CA LEU A 67 1.80 -2.10 3.75
C LEU A 67 1.61 -3.62 3.73
N GLY A 68 0.36 -4.08 3.63
CA GLY A 68 0.03 -5.50 3.53
C GLY A 68 0.56 -6.12 2.24
N TYR A 69 0.32 -5.46 1.11
CA TYR A 69 0.79 -5.85 -0.22
C TYR A 69 2.31 -6.02 -0.20
N TYR A 70 3.09 -5.03 0.24
CA TYR A 70 4.55 -5.13 0.14
C TYR A 70 5.19 -6.05 1.20
N TYR A 71 4.54 -6.27 2.36
CA TYR A 71 5.03 -7.27 3.32
C TYR A 71 4.89 -8.71 2.83
N HIS A 72 4.08 -8.99 1.80
CA HIS A 72 3.77 -10.36 1.41
C HIS A 72 5.03 -11.17 1.01
N THR A 73 6.05 -10.52 0.43
CA THR A 73 7.33 -11.16 0.07
C THR A 73 8.27 -11.36 1.26
N ARG A 74 8.11 -10.55 2.32
CA ARG A 74 9.03 -10.50 3.46
C ARG A 74 8.53 -11.31 4.65
N ASN A 75 7.23 -11.25 4.92
CA ASN A 75 6.59 -11.89 6.07
C ASN A 75 5.07 -12.04 5.85
N LEU A 76 4.64 -13.24 5.45
CA LEU A 76 3.22 -13.54 5.19
C LEU A 76 2.32 -13.33 6.41
N ARG A 77 2.78 -13.65 7.62
CA ARG A 77 1.98 -13.44 8.84
C ARG A 77 1.76 -11.96 9.14
N LYS A 78 2.80 -11.13 8.94
CA LYS A 78 2.68 -9.68 9.10
C LYS A 78 1.76 -9.09 8.02
N SER A 79 1.95 -9.49 6.77
CA SER A 79 1.09 -9.12 5.64
C SER A 79 -0.38 -9.44 5.94
N LEU A 80 -0.70 -10.68 6.34
CA LEU A 80 -2.05 -11.08 6.69
C LEU A 80 -2.62 -10.27 7.87
N SER A 81 -1.82 -10.02 8.90
CA SER A 81 -2.24 -9.20 10.04
C SER A 81 -2.61 -7.77 9.64
N VAL A 82 -1.84 -7.16 8.74
CA VAL A 82 -2.08 -5.80 8.25
C VAL A 82 -3.33 -5.76 7.37
N ILE A 83 -3.48 -6.73 6.46
CA ILE A 83 -4.67 -6.84 5.61
C ILE A 83 -5.94 -7.09 6.44
N ASN A 84 -5.86 -7.94 7.48
CA ASN A 84 -7.01 -8.16 8.39
C ASN A 84 -7.41 -6.88 9.14
N GLN A 85 -6.44 -6.04 9.52
CA GLN A 85 -6.73 -4.73 10.09
C GLN A 85 -7.43 -3.84 9.06
N GLY A 86 -6.93 -3.77 7.83
CA GLY A 86 -7.56 -3.01 6.75
C GLY A 86 -8.97 -3.50 6.42
N LEU A 87 -9.21 -4.81 6.48
CA LEU A 87 -10.52 -5.41 6.27
C LEU A 87 -11.53 -4.96 7.33
N GLU A 88 -11.13 -4.98 8.61
CA GLU A 88 -11.98 -4.51 9.70
C GLU A 88 -12.27 -3.01 9.57
N GLU A 89 -11.25 -2.21 9.24
CA GLU A 89 -11.42 -0.78 9.03
C GLU A 89 -12.32 -0.45 7.83
N ALA A 90 -12.23 -1.22 6.73
CA ALA A 90 -13.09 -1.05 5.56
C ALA A 90 -14.55 -1.36 5.89
N ARG A 91 -14.80 -2.42 6.69
CA ARG A 91 -16.14 -2.77 7.17
C ARG A 91 -16.73 -1.72 8.09
N MET A 92 -15.94 -1.20 9.04
CA MET A 92 -16.36 -0.10 9.91
C MET A 92 -16.68 1.17 9.11
N ALA A 93 -16.00 1.39 7.98
CA ALA A 93 -16.25 2.49 7.07
C ALA A 93 -17.38 2.23 6.08
N GLU A 94 -18.02 1.05 6.12
CA GLU A 94 -19.03 0.61 5.15
C GLU A 94 -18.55 0.71 3.69
N SER A 95 -17.25 0.53 3.47
CA SER A 95 -16.64 0.62 2.14
C SER A 95 -16.54 -0.76 1.49
N GLU A 96 -17.55 -1.13 0.70
CA GLU A 96 -17.58 -2.41 -0.03
C GLU A 96 -16.37 -2.56 -0.96
N LEU A 97 -15.95 -1.48 -1.63
CA LEU A 97 -14.80 -1.50 -2.53
C LEU A 97 -13.50 -1.84 -1.79
N TRP A 98 -13.23 -1.17 -0.67
CA TRP A 98 -12.04 -1.48 0.13
C TRP A 98 -12.14 -2.83 0.80
N GLU A 99 -13.32 -3.26 1.23
CA GLU A 99 -13.51 -4.62 1.73
C GLU A 99 -13.15 -5.64 0.64
N GLY A 100 -13.69 -5.48 -0.58
CA GLY A 100 -13.41 -6.34 -1.72
C GLY A 100 -11.92 -6.38 -2.06
N ARG A 101 -11.26 -5.21 -2.13
CA ARG A 101 -9.80 -5.14 -2.33
C ARG A 101 -9.08 -5.93 -1.24
N MET A 102 -9.30 -5.61 0.04
CA MET A 102 -8.65 -6.29 1.17
C MET A 102 -8.88 -7.80 1.16
N GLN A 103 -10.07 -8.27 0.76
CA GLN A 103 -10.36 -9.68 0.58
C GLN A 103 -9.50 -10.32 -0.52
N VAL A 104 -9.26 -9.64 -1.64
CA VAL A 104 -8.30 -10.15 -2.66
C VAL A 104 -6.92 -10.36 -2.06
N ALA A 105 -6.40 -9.35 -1.35
CA ALA A 105 -5.09 -9.47 -0.73
C ALA A 105 -5.06 -10.60 0.32
N GLN A 106 -6.10 -10.70 1.14
CA GLN A 106 -6.25 -11.75 2.15
C GLN A 106 -6.24 -13.14 1.50
N GLY A 107 -7.03 -13.34 0.45
CA GLY A 107 -7.09 -14.59 -0.30
C GLY A 107 -5.75 -14.95 -0.94
N ALA A 108 -5.09 -14.01 -1.60
CA ALA A 108 -3.77 -14.24 -2.20
C ALA A 108 -2.69 -14.60 -1.15
N ILE A 109 -2.71 -13.97 0.03
CA ILE A 109 -1.82 -14.33 1.14
C ILE A 109 -2.14 -15.74 1.66
N MET A 110 -3.42 -16.08 1.81
CA MET A 110 -3.88 -17.40 2.25
C MET A 110 -3.46 -18.51 1.27
N LEU A 111 -3.53 -18.27 -0.04
CA LEU A 111 -3.01 -19.20 -1.06
C LEU A 111 -1.53 -19.49 -0.84
N ARG A 112 -0.72 -18.46 -0.58
CA ARG A 112 0.72 -18.61 -0.28
C ARG A 112 1.00 -19.28 1.06
N MET A 113 0.02 -19.28 1.95
CA MET A 113 0.06 -19.98 3.23
C MET A 113 -0.57 -21.39 3.16
N GLU A 114 -0.94 -21.86 1.95
CA GLU A 114 -1.59 -23.15 1.70
C GLU A 114 -2.97 -23.30 2.39
N GLN A 115 -3.63 -22.18 2.70
CA GLN A 115 -4.96 -22.12 3.30
C GLN A 115 -6.03 -22.03 2.19
N LEU A 116 -6.13 -23.09 1.38
CA LEU A 116 -6.86 -23.06 0.10
C LEU A 116 -8.37 -22.83 0.27
N ASP A 117 -9.00 -23.52 1.24
CA ASP A 117 -10.45 -23.41 1.46
C ASP A 117 -10.83 -21.98 1.91
N GLN A 118 -10.04 -21.40 2.84
CA GLN A 118 -10.26 -20.03 3.29
C GLN A 118 -9.99 -19.02 2.17
N ALA A 119 -8.98 -19.25 1.35
CA ALA A 119 -8.67 -18.39 0.23
C ALA A 119 -9.83 -18.37 -0.78
N GLU A 120 -10.39 -19.53 -1.12
CA GLU A 120 -11.52 -19.64 -2.04
C GLU A 120 -12.74 -18.88 -1.52
N GLU A 121 -13.12 -19.08 -0.25
CA GLU A 121 -14.25 -18.40 0.37
C GLU A 121 -14.11 -16.88 0.30
N VAL A 122 -12.92 -16.37 0.67
CA VAL A 122 -12.64 -14.94 0.70
C VAL A 122 -12.60 -14.35 -0.72
N LEU A 123 -12.00 -15.05 -1.70
CA LEU A 123 -11.93 -14.56 -3.08
C LEU A 123 -13.29 -14.55 -3.77
N GLN A 124 -14.16 -15.53 -3.48
CA GLN A 124 -15.55 -15.50 -3.93
C GLN A 124 -16.30 -14.30 -3.35
N SER A 125 -16.10 -14.01 -2.06
CA SER A 125 -16.69 -12.82 -1.43
C SER A 125 -16.16 -11.50 -2.03
N ALA A 126 -14.88 -11.45 -2.40
CA ALA A 126 -14.27 -10.29 -3.04
C ALA A 126 -14.88 -10.01 -4.43
N LEU A 127 -15.15 -11.06 -5.20
CA LEU A 127 -15.72 -10.97 -6.54
C LEU A 127 -17.09 -10.25 -6.54
N GLU A 128 -17.88 -10.43 -5.49
CA GLU A 128 -19.19 -9.78 -5.35
C GLU A 128 -19.10 -8.27 -5.08
N LYS A 129 -17.94 -7.79 -4.58
CA LYS A 129 -17.73 -6.39 -4.17
C LYS A 129 -16.91 -5.57 -5.14
N LEU A 130 -16.09 -6.24 -5.97
CA LEU A 130 -15.22 -5.55 -6.91
C LEU A 130 -15.94 -5.20 -8.21
N PRO A 131 -15.67 -4.01 -8.80
CA PRO A 131 -16.10 -3.72 -10.14
C PRO A 131 -15.38 -4.64 -11.14
N GLU A 132 -16.01 -4.93 -12.28
CA GLU A 132 -15.43 -5.78 -13.33
C GLU A 132 -14.02 -5.33 -13.74
N SER A 133 -13.77 -4.02 -13.78
CA SER A 133 -12.48 -3.42 -14.09
C SER A 133 -11.35 -3.75 -13.11
N GLU A 134 -11.65 -4.24 -11.91
CA GLU A 134 -10.69 -4.62 -10.87
C GLU A 134 -10.65 -6.13 -10.62
N THR A 135 -11.48 -6.93 -11.30
CA THR A 135 -11.50 -8.40 -11.13
C THR A 135 -10.20 -9.07 -11.50
N TRP A 136 -9.37 -8.44 -12.34
CA TRP A 136 -8.02 -8.92 -12.64
C TRP A 136 -7.13 -9.08 -11.40
N LEU A 137 -7.42 -8.33 -10.31
CA LEU A 137 -6.70 -8.45 -9.04
C LEU A 137 -6.82 -9.87 -8.45
N LEU A 138 -7.95 -10.56 -8.67
CA LEU A 138 -8.17 -11.94 -8.21
C LEU A 138 -7.20 -12.94 -8.84
N LEU A 139 -6.61 -12.60 -9.99
CA LEU A 139 -5.65 -13.43 -10.70
C LEU A 139 -4.20 -13.13 -10.30
N THR A 140 -3.99 -12.10 -9.48
CA THR A 140 -2.65 -11.75 -9.00
C THR A 140 -2.29 -12.65 -7.83
N ASN A 141 -1.27 -13.48 -8.03
CA ASN A 141 -0.51 -13.97 -6.87
C ASN A 141 0.33 -12.78 -6.42
N LEU A 142 -0.04 -12.21 -5.26
CA LEU A 142 0.81 -11.29 -4.53
C LEU A 142 2.22 -11.86 -4.48
#